data_AF-A0A0S8CIN8-F1
#
_entry.id   AF-A0A0S8CIN8-F1
#
_cell.length_a   1.000
_cell.length_b   1.000
_cell.length_c   1.000
_cell.angle_alpha   90.00
_cell.angle_beta   90.00
_cell.angle_gamma   90.00
#
_symmetry.space_group_name_H-M   'P 1'
#
loop_
_entity.id
_entity.type
_entity.pdbx_description
1 polymer ?
#
loop_
_entity_poly.entity_id
_entity_poly.type
_entity_poly.pdbx_seq_one_letter_code
_entity_poly.pdbx_strand_id
1 'polypeptide(L)'
;MRFRFLLSAPHGDIELSRKDLEQPFRISPSENHPFLSLHDYFGALQKFIMSVDGKHLHGALAKMNLQDCKKKADISEVLIRSEKHGAFYHIASIEFTGLEKKEKLAITTALAGAAKASLKEEFLLMQQLASMNPDFLPRFFYREAVTWPTDSGAEEFYMVLGEWLDDFHEWHLSLNPATKKQQIQLWDYKYNYRFLTDEESYELLRQISFILTCYYDPNSFCQIYPWHHGAGDFVVKAKAGTISVKLVTVRQYQPLVHFEQAEAPDRLVAAIHFLLNLSLRIRLDRLDGVGEPAWLGDVAVHAAVEGFFSGLGAASKINSFSIVPIEELLEILRSFDVREVCDIYESLLAFYADEDQHDFRLIKKKLADHAAELHETLQNYTLKKF
;
A
#
# COMPACT_ATOMS: atom_id res chain seq x y z
N MET A 1 27.83 19.88 -0.76
CA MET A 1 26.85 18.84 -1.11
C MET A 1 26.44 19.03 -2.56
N ARG A 2 26.79 18.06 -3.41
CA ARG A 2 26.42 18.01 -4.84
C ARG A 2 25.11 17.23 -5.01
N PHE A 3 24.30 17.59 -6.00
CA PHE A 3 23.09 16.84 -6.38
C PHE A 3 23.28 16.17 -7.73
N ARG A 4 22.81 14.93 -7.86
CA ARG A 4 22.70 14.19 -9.13
C ARG A 4 21.28 13.68 -9.31
N PHE A 5 20.77 13.77 -10.54
CA PHE A 5 19.40 13.42 -10.89
C PHE A 5 19.39 12.24 -11.85
N LEU A 6 18.61 11.22 -11.50
CA LEU A 6 18.51 9.97 -12.25
C LEU A 6 17.05 9.61 -12.51
N LEU A 7 16.80 8.83 -13.55
CA LEU A 7 15.55 8.09 -13.74
C LEU A 7 15.80 6.61 -13.45
N SER A 8 14.96 6.02 -12.61
CA SER A 8 14.94 4.58 -12.38
C SER A 8 14.37 3.89 -13.61
N ALA A 9 15.02 2.83 -14.09
CA ALA A 9 14.53 2.04 -15.21
C ALA A 9 14.83 0.54 -14.96
N PRO A 10 14.06 -0.37 -15.61
CA PRO A 10 14.24 -1.82 -15.42
C PRO A 10 15.63 -2.36 -15.74
N HIS A 11 16.44 -1.62 -16.49
CA HIS A 11 17.81 -2.00 -16.89
C HIS A 11 18.89 -1.18 -16.17
N GLY A 12 18.52 -0.49 -15.09
CA GLY A 12 19.40 0.35 -14.29
C GLY A 12 19.12 1.84 -14.44
N ASP A 13 19.76 2.63 -13.58
CA ASP A 13 19.58 4.09 -13.52
C ASP A 13 20.08 4.77 -14.79
N ILE A 14 19.29 5.74 -15.27
CA ILE A 14 19.65 6.62 -16.40
C ILE A 14 20.02 7.99 -15.84
N GLU A 15 21.25 8.43 -16.09
CA GLU A 15 21.69 9.78 -15.73
C GLU A 15 21.12 10.81 -16.71
N LEU A 16 20.49 11.85 -16.15
CA LEU A 16 19.79 12.85 -16.95
C LEU A 16 20.75 13.89 -17.50
N SER A 17 20.76 14.04 -18.82
CA SER A 17 21.44 15.16 -19.48
C SER A 17 20.64 16.45 -19.31
N ARG A 18 21.27 17.59 -19.63
CA ARG A 18 20.57 18.89 -19.65
C ARG A 18 19.32 18.88 -20.55
N LYS A 19 19.40 18.21 -21.69
CA LYS A 19 18.28 18.09 -22.63
C LYS A 19 17.14 17.26 -22.06
N ASP A 20 17.44 16.23 -21.27
CA ASP A 20 16.41 15.39 -20.65
C ASP A 20 15.67 16.18 -19.56
N LEU A 21 16.38 17.00 -18.80
CA LEU A 21 15.79 17.87 -17.78
C LEU A 21 14.85 18.94 -18.36
N GLU A 22 15.01 19.32 -19.63
CA GLU A 22 14.13 20.26 -20.33
C GLU A 22 12.81 19.63 -20.81
N GLN A 23 12.64 18.30 -20.68
CA GLN A 23 11.39 17.65 -21.06
C GLN A 23 10.23 18.11 -20.16
N PRO A 24 8.99 18.22 -20.70
CA PRO A 24 7.82 18.53 -19.90
C PRO A 24 7.64 17.56 -18.74
N PHE A 25 7.37 18.11 -17.56
CA PHE A 25 6.95 17.31 -16.41
C PHE A 25 5.58 16.71 -16.71
N ARG A 26 5.38 15.45 -16.37
CA ARG A 26 4.09 14.77 -16.52
C ARG A 26 3.33 14.82 -15.21
N ILE A 27 2.07 15.27 -15.22
CA ILE A 27 1.17 15.22 -14.05
C ILE A 27 0.68 13.78 -13.84
N SER A 28 0.41 13.09 -14.94
CA SER A 28 0.03 11.69 -15.00
C SER A 28 0.71 11.05 -16.22
N PRO A 29 0.71 9.71 -16.36
CA PRO A 29 1.36 9.06 -17.50
C PRO A 29 0.96 9.61 -18.88
N SER A 30 -0.28 10.10 -19.01
CA SER A 30 -0.88 10.62 -20.24
C SER A 30 -0.93 12.15 -20.34
N GLU A 31 -0.57 12.90 -19.30
CA GLU A 31 -0.78 14.35 -19.24
C GLU A 31 0.51 15.09 -18.89
N ASN A 32 0.91 16.01 -19.76
CA ASN A 32 2.00 16.94 -19.49
C ASN A 32 1.49 18.15 -18.70
N HIS A 33 2.31 18.65 -17.79
CA HIS A 33 2.08 19.91 -17.14
C HIS A 33 2.24 21.06 -18.16
N PRO A 34 1.39 22.11 -18.11
CA PRO A 34 1.41 23.19 -19.10
C PRO A 34 2.73 23.97 -19.18
N PHE A 35 3.49 24.04 -18.08
CA PHE A 35 4.71 24.85 -18.03
C PHE A 35 5.86 24.30 -17.17
N LEU A 36 5.68 23.16 -16.50
CA LEU A 36 6.76 22.60 -15.66
C LEU A 36 7.59 21.62 -16.48
N SER A 37 8.88 21.58 -16.22
CA SER A 37 9.84 20.62 -16.77
C SER A 37 10.32 19.63 -15.72
N LEU A 38 11.02 18.56 -16.13
CA LEU A 38 11.72 17.67 -15.20
C LEU A 38 12.74 18.43 -14.34
N HIS A 39 13.42 19.44 -14.91
CA HIS A 39 14.30 20.33 -14.18
C HIS A 39 13.58 21.00 -12.98
N ASP A 40 12.37 21.49 -13.19
CA ASP A 40 11.58 22.14 -12.14
C ASP A 40 11.18 21.16 -11.03
N TYR A 41 10.80 19.93 -11.40
CA TYR A 41 10.48 18.89 -10.43
C TYR A 41 11.69 18.53 -9.56
N PHE A 42 12.85 18.24 -10.17
CA PHE A 42 14.08 17.94 -9.41
C PHE A 42 14.56 19.15 -8.59
N GLY A 43 14.39 20.36 -9.10
CA GLY A 43 14.64 21.60 -8.37
C GLY A 43 13.76 21.74 -7.12
N ALA A 44 12.47 21.42 -7.24
CA ALA A 44 11.54 21.41 -6.12
C ALA A 44 11.91 20.34 -5.08
N LEU A 45 12.30 19.12 -5.51
CA LEU A 45 12.80 18.07 -4.61
C LEU A 45 14.07 18.52 -3.87
N GLN A 46 15.01 19.15 -4.57
CA GLN A 46 16.21 19.71 -3.97
C GLN A 46 15.86 20.78 -2.93
N LYS A 47 14.94 21.68 -3.24
CA LYS A 47 14.47 22.72 -2.32
C LYS A 47 13.78 22.12 -1.08
N PHE A 48 12.97 21.09 -1.25
CA PHE A 48 12.35 20.33 -0.16
C PHE A 48 13.39 19.70 0.77
N ILE A 49 14.39 19.01 0.21
CA ILE A 49 15.47 18.37 0.99
C ILE A 49 16.27 19.42 1.78
N MET A 50 16.48 20.59 1.17
CA MET A 50 17.26 21.68 1.73
C MET A 50 16.46 22.63 2.62
N SER A 51 15.16 22.39 2.81
CA SER A 51 14.31 23.29 3.58
C SER A 51 14.79 23.39 5.03
N VAL A 52 14.71 24.61 5.57
CA VAL A 52 15.22 24.94 6.92
C VAL A 52 16.67 24.47 7.12
N ASP A 53 17.52 24.73 6.13
CA ASP A 53 18.93 24.30 6.06
C ASP A 53 19.17 22.78 6.10
N GLY A 54 18.14 21.99 5.81
CA GLY A 54 18.16 20.52 5.84
C GLY A 54 17.85 19.94 7.22
N LYS A 55 17.35 20.72 8.18
CA LYS A 55 17.04 20.23 9.54
C LYS A 55 16.05 19.07 9.54
N HIS A 56 15.04 19.11 8.67
CA HIS A 56 14.04 18.05 8.56
C HIS A 56 14.66 16.72 8.11
N LEU A 57 15.57 16.79 7.14
CA LEU A 57 16.33 15.61 6.70
C LEU A 57 17.19 15.04 7.85
N HIS A 58 17.93 15.88 8.57
CA HIS A 58 18.74 15.40 9.71
C HIS A 58 17.87 14.77 10.80
N GLY A 59 16.68 15.34 11.06
CA GLY A 59 15.70 14.75 11.97
C GLY A 59 15.20 13.38 11.51
N ALA A 60 14.97 13.18 10.22
CA ALA A 60 14.61 11.89 9.65
C ALA A 60 15.73 10.86 9.81
N LEU A 61 16.97 11.22 9.45
CA LEU A 61 18.15 10.34 9.61
C LEU A 61 18.39 9.96 11.07
N ALA A 62 18.21 10.89 12.01
CA ALA A 62 18.31 10.62 13.44
C ALA A 62 17.25 9.60 13.91
N LYS A 63 16.01 9.72 13.44
CA LYS A 63 14.92 8.75 13.73
C LYS A 63 15.19 7.36 13.13
N MET A 64 16.04 7.25 12.10
CA MET A 64 16.49 5.98 11.55
C MET A 64 17.65 5.35 12.36
N ASN A 65 17.99 5.89 13.53
CA ASN A 65 19.13 5.47 14.36
C ASN A 65 20.48 5.58 13.65
N LEU A 66 20.59 6.48 12.67
CA LEU A 66 21.84 6.79 11.97
C LEU A 66 22.62 7.87 12.73
N GLN A 67 22.80 7.66 14.04
CA GLN A 67 23.32 8.64 15.02
C GLN A 67 24.76 9.13 14.75
N ASP A 68 25.48 8.48 13.82
CA ASP A 68 26.81 8.89 13.40
C ASP A 68 26.80 10.01 12.33
N CYS A 69 25.64 10.38 11.80
CA CYS A 69 25.47 11.52 10.89
C CYS A 69 25.44 12.85 11.67
N LYS A 70 26.53 13.19 12.35
CA LYS A 70 26.55 14.31 13.30
C LYS A 70 26.57 15.69 12.63
N LYS A 71 26.92 15.81 11.34
CA LYS A 71 26.96 17.11 10.64
C LYS A 71 26.61 17.02 9.15
N LYS A 72 25.96 18.08 8.63
CA LYS A 72 25.74 18.33 7.18
C LYS A 72 27.01 18.25 6.32
N ALA A 73 28.19 18.43 6.93
CA ALA A 73 29.49 18.35 6.28
C ALA A 73 29.88 16.91 5.87
N ASP A 74 29.23 15.88 6.41
CA ASP A 74 29.54 14.48 6.17
C ASP A 74 28.89 13.96 4.87
N ILE A 75 27.94 14.72 4.30
CA ILE A 75 27.24 14.38 3.06
C ILE A 75 27.91 15.12 1.89
N SER A 76 28.66 14.38 1.07
CA SER A 76 29.35 14.93 -0.09
C SER A 76 28.42 15.09 -1.29
N GLU A 77 27.55 14.10 -1.53
CA GLU A 77 26.61 14.06 -2.65
C GLU A 77 25.27 13.39 -2.29
N VAL A 78 24.19 13.91 -2.90
CA VAL A 78 22.81 13.43 -2.81
C VAL A 78 22.36 12.99 -4.19
N LEU A 79 21.94 11.74 -4.31
CA LEU A 79 21.37 11.18 -5.53
C LEU A 79 19.85 11.21 -5.38
N ILE A 80 19.16 11.90 -6.29
CA ILE A 80 17.70 11.89 -6.36
C ILE A 80 17.30 11.10 -7.61
N ARG A 81 16.53 10.04 -7.42
CA ARG A 81 16.03 9.20 -8.53
C ARG A 81 14.52 9.33 -8.61
N SER A 82 13.97 9.57 -9.79
CA SER A 82 12.53 9.39 -9.98
C SER A 82 12.25 7.91 -10.21
N GLU A 83 11.41 7.31 -9.37
CA GLU A 83 11.17 5.87 -9.29
C GLU A 83 9.86 5.47 -9.97
N LYS A 84 8.78 6.20 -9.67
CA LYS A 84 7.44 5.89 -10.17
C LYS A 84 6.67 7.17 -10.50
N HIS A 85 5.89 7.09 -11.56
CA HIS A 85 4.91 8.09 -11.94
C HIS A 85 3.52 7.46 -11.91
N GLY A 86 2.82 7.63 -10.79
CA GLY A 86 1.45 7.17 -10.62
C GLY A 86 0.43 8.17 -11.17
N ALA A 87 -0.86 7.81 -11.09
CA ALA A 87 -1.94 8.71 -11.48
C ALA A 87 -2.11 9.91 -10.51
N PHE A 88 -1.76 9.71 -9.23
CA PHE A 88 -1.89 10.74 -8.19
C PHE A 88 -0.54 11.25 -7.69
N TYR A 89 0.45 10.37 -7.56
CA TYR A 89 1.73 10.68 -6.91
C TYR A 89 2.93 10.36 -7.79
N HIS A 90 3.97 11.17 -7.65
CA HIS A 90 5.31 10.88 -8.14
C HIS A 90 6.18 10.45 -6.96
N ILE A 91 6.79 9.28 -7.09
CA ILE A 91 7.72 8.75 -6.08
C ILE A 91 9.13 9.01 -6.57
N ALA A 92 9.89 9.73 -5.76
CA ALA A 92 11.33 9.83 -5.91
C ALA A 92 11.99 9.17 -4.71
N SER A 93 13.24 8.77 -4.89
CA SER A 93 14.06 8.33 -3.79
C SER A 93 15.32 9.15 -3.69
N ILE A 94 15.88 9.18 -2.47
CA ILE A 94 17.08 9.93 -2.16
C ILE A 94 18.09 8.97 -1.55
N GLU A 95 19.31 8.93 -2.09
CA GLU A 95 20.44 8.22 -1.49
C GLU A 95 21.55 9.21 -1.17
N PHE A 96 22.16 9.03 -0.01
CA PHE A 96 23.26 9.86 0.46
C PHE A 96 24.59 9.13 0.28
N THR A 97 25.60 9.86 -0.20
CA THR A 97 26.98 9.36 -0.29
C THR A 97 27.88 10.14 0.67
N GLY A 98 28.91 9.45 1.19
CA GLY A 98 29.77 9.97 2.26
C GLY A 98 29.42 9.43 3.66
N LEU A 99 28.31 8.70 3.79
CA LEU A 99 27.95 7.97 5.00
C LEU A 99 28.53 6.54 4.98
N GLU A 100 28.82 5.97 6.16
CA GLU A 100 29.27 4.56 6.27
C GLU A 100 28.23 3.57 5.74
N LYS A 101 26.95 3.92 5.80
CA LYS A 101 25.84 3.16 5.23
C LYS A 101 25.15 3.95 4.13
N LYS A 102 24.92 3.28 3.01
CA LYS A 102 24.01 3.77 1.97
C LYS A 102 22.60 3.59 2.47
N GLU A 103 21.94 4.71 2.73
CA GLU A 103 20.58 4.73 3.24
C GLU A 103 19.72 5.50 2.25
N LYS A 104 18.51 4.98 2.01
CA LYS A 104 17.58 5.49 1.03
C LYS A 104 16.32 6.04 1.72
N LEU A 105 15.83 7.17 1.24
CA LEU A 105 14.56 7.76 1.66
C LEU A 105 13.62 7.87 0.46
N ALA A 106 12.32 7.89 0.72
CA ALA A 106 11.29 8.14 -0.27
C ALA A 106 10.78 9.59 -0.17
N ILE A 107 10.52 10.22 -1.31
CA ILE A 107 9.68 11.41 -1.41
C ILE A 107 8.46 11.07 -2.25
N THR A 108 7.29 11.18 -1.63
CA THR A 108 6.00 11.13 -2.33
C THR A 108 5.58 12.57 -2.63
N THR A 109 5.33 12.88 -3.91
CA THR A 109 4.96 14.21 -4.38
C THR A 109 3.58 14.22 -5.01
N ALA A 110 2.74 15.18 -4.62
CA ALA A 110 1.44 15.45 -5.22
C ALA A 110 1.37 16.87 -5.79
N LEU A 111 0.78 17.01 -6.98
CA LEU A 111 0.66 18.28 -7.71
C LEU A 111 -0.79 18.75 -7.88
N ALA A 112 -1.66 17.89 -8.41
CA ALA A 112 -3.08 18.22 -8.58
C ALA A 112 -3.76 18.48 -7.22
N GLY A 113 -4.75 19.39 -7.18
CA GLY A 113 -5.42 19.78 -5.92
C GLY A 113 -6.01 18.59 -5.15
N ALA A 114 -6.67 17.66 -5.86
CA ALA A 114 -7.21 16.44 -5.26
C ALA A 114 -6.09 15.53 -4.70
N ALA A 115 -5.01 15.31 -5.46
CA ALA A 115 -3.87 14.52 -5.00
C ALA A 115 -3.18 15.14 -3.78
N LYS A 116 -3.06 16.47 -3.72
CA LYS A 116 -2.53 17.18 -2.55
C LYS A 116 -3.40 16.96 -1.32
N ALA A 117 -4.73 16.98 -1.48
CA ALA A 117 -5.66 16.70 -0.37
C ALA A 117 -5.52 15.26 0.11
N SER A 118 -5.49 14.28 -0.81
CA SER A 118 -5.28 12.87 -0.48
C SER A 118 -3.96 12.63 0.25
N LEU A 119 -2.84 13.17 -0.23
CA LEU A 119 -1.54 12.98 0.41
C LEU A 119 -1.44 13.65 1.80
N LYS A 120 -2.17 14.77 2.01
CA LYS A 120 -2.27 15.43 3.31
C LYS A 120 -2.99 14.56 4.34
N GLU A 121 -4.08 13.93 3.93
CA GLU A 121 -4.88 13.03 4.76
C GLU A 121 -4.15 11.71 5.03
N GLU A 122 -3.63 11.08 3.98
CA GLU A 122 -2.85 9.86 4.06
C GLU A 122 -1.64 10.01 4.99
N PHE A 123 -0.94 11.15 4.97
CA PHE A 123 0.14 11.40 5.93
C PHE A 123 -0.33 11.30 7.39
N LEU A 124 -1.51 11.86 7.70
CA LEU A 124 -2.06 11.83 9.05
C LEU A 124 -2.51 10.42 9.43
N LEU A 125 -3.17 9.71 8.52
CA LEU A 125 -3.61 8.33 8.72
C LEU A 125 -2.42 7.39 8.94
N MET A 126 -1.35 7.52 8.14
CA MET A 126 -0.13 6.74 8.30
C MET A 126 0.51 6.97 9.67
N GLN A 127 0.55 8.21 10.17
CA GLN A 127 1.05 8.49 11.54
C GLN A 127 0.14 7.89 12.62
N GLN A 128 -1.18 8.02 12.47
CA GLN A 128 -2.15 7.48 13.40
C GLN A 128 -2.02 5.96 13.48
N LEU A 129 -2.03 5.26 12.35
CA LEU A 129 -1.94 3.80 12.31
C LEU A 129 -0.57 3.30 12.77
N ALA A 130 0.52 4.01 12.44
CA ALA A 130 1.86 3.67 12.94
C ALA A 130 1.96 3.74 14.47
N SER A 131 1.13 4.56 15.13
CA SER A 131 1.06 4.60 16.60
C SER A 131 0.34 3.39 17.20
N MET A 132 -0.54 2.72 16.44
CA MET A 132 -1.18 1.46 16.84
C MET A 132 -0.23 0.29 16.60
N ASN A 133 0.37 0.22 15.41
CA ASN A 133 1.36 -0.79 15.07
C ASN A 133 2.29 -0.22 13.98
N PRO A 134 3.58 0.02 14.26
CA PRO A 134 4.51 0.56 13.27
C PRO A 134 5.08 -0.50 12.32
N ASP A 135 4.95 -1.80 12.65
CA ASP A 135 5.70 -2.86 11.98
C ASP A 135 5.21 -3.17 10.57
N PHE A 136 4.01 -2.72 10.17
CA PHE A 136 3.46 -2.99 8.84
C PHE A 136 3.48 -1.78 7.91
N LEU A 137 3.91 -0.62 8.38
CA LEU A 137 3.93 0.63 7.62
C LEU A 137 5.37 1.11 7.40
N PRO A 138 5.65 1.85 6.32
CA PRO A 138 6.82 2.72 6.25
C PRO A 138 6.66 3.90 7.21
N ARG A 139 7.78 4.38 7.76
CA ARG A 139 7.76 5.58 8.61
C ARG A 139 7.65 6.84 7.76
N PHE A 140 6.71 7.72 8.10
CA PHE A 140 6.62 9.07 7.53
C PHE A 140 7.25 10.08 8.48
N PHE A 141 8.21 10.86 7.98
CA PHE A 141 9.04 11.71 8.81
C PHE A 141 8.57 13.16 8.84
N TYR A 142 8.24 13.72 7.67
CA TYR A 142 7.94 15.14 7.50
C TYR A 142 7.17 15.42 6.20
N ARG A 143 6.47 16.55 6.13
CA ARG A 143 5.73 17.02 4.96
C ARG A 143 5.85 18.52 4.77
N GLU A 144 5.89 19.00 3.52
CA GLU A 144 5.97 20.42 3.19
C GLU A 144 5.28 20.73 1.86
N ALA A 145 4.81 21.96 1.72
CA ALA A 145 4.42 22.53 0.44
C ALA A 145 5.56 23.40 -0.10
N VAL A 146 6.06 23.08 -1.29
CA VAL A 146 7.12 23.82 -1.96
C VAL A 146 6.54 24.57 -3.14
N THR A 147 6.40 25.89 -3.00
CA THR A 147 6.08 26.77 -4.13
C THR A 147 7.32 26.93 -5.03
N TRP A 148 7.14 26.65 -6.32
CA TRP A 148 8.14 26.73 -7.36
C TRP A 148 7.72 27.73 -8.45
N PRO A 149 8.38 28.90 -8.53
CA PRO A 149 8.12 29.87 -9.58
C PRO A 149 8.88 29.52 -10.87
N THR A 150 8.22 29.76 -12.00
CA THR A 150 8.78 29.74 -13.35
C THR A 150 8.40 31.05 -14.06
N ASP A 151 8.99 31.33 -15.23
CA ASP A 151 8.62 32.49 -16.03
C ASP A 151 7.15 32.46 -16.51
N SER A 152 6.55 31.27 -16.56
CA SER A 152 5.17 31.05 -17.04
C SER A 152 4.13 30.94 -15.93
N GLY A 153 4.54 31.00 -14.65
CA GLY A 153 3.66 30.83 -13.50
C GLY A 153 4.34 30.18 -12.32
N ALA A 154 3.63 30.04 -11.20
CA ALA A 154 4.11 29.33 -10.03
C ALA A 154 3.20 28.14 -9.74
N GLU A 155 3.80 27.03 -9.32
CA GLU A 155 3.05 25.86 -8.88
C GLU A 155 3.52 25.39 -7.51
N GLU A 156 2.64 24.74 -6.76
CA GLU A 156 2.95 24.21 -5.44
C GLU A 156 3.11 22.68 -5.52
N PHE A 157 4.22 22.16 -5.04
CA PHE A 157 4.40 20.72 -4.85
C PHE A 157 4.14 20.37 -3.38
N TYR A 158 3.21 19.45 -3.12
CA TYR A 158 3.07 18.90 -1.76
C TYR A 158 3.90 17.63 -1.65
N MET A 159 4.85 17.60 -0.72
CA MET A 159 5.84 16.54 -0.61
C MET A 159 5.85 15.93 0.79
N VAL A 160 6.00 14.61 0.84
CA VAL A 160 6.15 13.83 2.08
C VAL A 160 7.46 13.05 2.02
N LEU A 161 8.28 13.19 3.06
CA LEU A 161 9.49 12.41 3.26
C LEU A 161 9.15 11.16 4.09
N GLY A 162 9.47 9.99 3.57
CA GLY A 162 9.24 8.70 4.21
C GLY A 162 10.43 7.74 4.10
N GLU A 163 10.30 6.62 4.79
CA GLU A 163 11.22 5.50 4.72
C GLU A 163 11.17 4.84 3.34
N TRP A 164 12.34 4.57 2.78
CA TRP A 164 12.43 3.68 1.63
C TRP A 164 12.46 2.23 2.11
N LEU A 165 11.62 1.38 1.54
CA LEU A 165 11.56 -0.04 1.87
C LEU A 165 12.51 -0.82 0.96
N ASP A 166 13.75 -1.00 1.41
CA ASP A 166 14.76 -1.72 0.64
C ASP A 166 14.40 -3.19 0.41
N ASP A 167 14.50 -3.59 -0.86
CA ASP A 167 14.23 -4.96 -1.35
C ASP A 167 12.74 -5.37 -1.21
N PHE A 168 11.85 -4.38 -1.12
CA PHE A 168 10.41 -4.57 -1.30
C PHE A 168 10.01 -4.17 -2.72
N HIS A 169 9.13 -4.96 -3.31
CA HIS A 169 8.75 -4.87 -4.71
C HIS A 169 7.23 -4.89 -4.87
N GLU A 170 6.77 -4.28 -5.96
CA GLU A 170 5.39 -4.44 -6.42
C GLU A 170 5.17 -5.87 -6.95
N TRP A 171 3.92 -6.30 -6.97
CA TRP A 171 3.53 -7.62 -7.43
C TRP A 171 2.13 -7.55 -8.02
N HIS A 172 1.87 -8.36 -9.04
CA HIS A 172 0.57 -8.42 -9.71
C HIS A 172 0.28 -9.82 -10.24
N LEU A 173 -0.99 -10.12 -10.46
CA LEU A 173 -1.39 -11.31 -11.19
C LEU A 173 -1.00 -11.18 -12.66
N SER A 174 -0.30 -12.18 -13.18
CA SER A 174 0.16 -12.21 -14.56
C SER A 174 -0.03 -13.60 -15.15
N LEU A 175 -0.16 -13.70 -16.48
CA LEU A 175 -0.21 -14.98 -17.17
C LEU A 175 1.20 -15.57 -17.27
N ASN A 176 1.49 -16.65 -16.53
CA ASN A 176 2.77 -17.32 -16.64
C ASN A 176 2.88 -18.03 -18.00
N PRO A 177 3.84 -17.66 -18.87
CA PRO A 177 3.97 -18.24 -20.19
C PRO A 177 4.31 -19.75 -20.18
N ALA A 178 4.97 -20.24 -19.12
CA ALA A 178 5.40 -21.62 -18.98
C ALA A 178 4.25 -22.53 -18.53
N THR A 179 3.43 -22.09 -17.57
CA THR A 179 2.32 -22.89 -17.03
C THR A 179 0.98 -22.61 -17.71
N LYS A 180 0.88 -21.50 -18.46
CA LYS A 180 -0.37 -20.96 -19.03
C LYS A 180 -1.46 -20.67 -17.98
N LYS A 181 -1.06 -20.46 -16.73
CA LYS A 181 -1.94 -20.12 -15.61
C LYS A 181 -1.65 -18.72 -15.11
N GLN A 182 -2.67 -18.08 -14.53
CA GLN A 182 -2.48 -16.85 -13.79
C GLN A 182 -1.73 -17.15 -12.49
N GLN A 183 -0.65 -16.42 -12.24
CA GLN A 183 0.19 -16.55 -11.04
C GLN A 183 0.69 -15.18 -10.61
N ILE A 184 0.98 -15.00 -9.33
CA ILE A 184 1.52 -13.74 -8.82
C ILE A 184 2.96 -13.60 -9.34
N GLN A 185 3.21 -12.50 -10.04
CA GLN A 185 4.52 -12.09 -10.50
C GLN A 185 5.05 -10.98 -9.60
N LEU A 186 6.23 -11.19 -9.05
CA LEU A 186 7.00 -10.20 -8.32
C LEU A 186 7.81 -9.34 -9.30
N TRP A 187 7.66 -8.01 -9.22
CA TRP A 187 8.38 -7.07 -10.06
C TRP A 187 9.71 -6.65 -9.45
N ASP A 188 10.62 -7.63 -9.33
CA ASP A 188 11.96 -7.39 -8.82
C ASP A 188 12.87 -6.85 -9.94
N TYR A 189 13.05 -5.53 -9.99
CA TYR A 189 13.92 -4.90 -10.99
C TYR A 189 15.41 -5.23 -10.80
N LYS A 190 15.81 -5.71 -9.62
CA LYS A 190 17.21 -6.02 -9.32
C LYS A 190 17.60 -7.41 -9.82
N TYR A 191 16.71 -8.39 -9.69
CA TYR A 191 16.97 -9.79 -10.06
C TYR A 191 16.09 -10.31 -11.20
N ASN A 192 15.34 -9.42 -11.86
CA ASN A 192 14.28 -9.67 -12.83
C ASN A 192 12.98 -10.16 -12.21
N TYR A 193 11.91 -9.99 -12.97
CA TYR A 193 10.58 -10.47 -12.59
C TYR A 193 10.59 -11.99 -12.40
N ARG A 194 9.91 -12.44 -11.36
CA ARG A 194 9.73 -13.87 -11.09
C ARG A 194 8.32 -14.18 -10.65
N PHE A 195 7.85 -15.38 -10.96
CA PHE A 195 6.61 -15.88 -10.40
C PHE A 195 6.87 -16.40 -8.98
N LEU A 196 5.97 -16.08 -8.05
CA LEU A 196 5.98 -16.65 -6.70
C LEU A 196 5.56 -18.12 -6.76
N THR A 197 6.05 -18.92 -5.81
CA THR A 197 5.50 -20.27 -5.60
C THR A 197 4.10 -20.20 -5.01
N ASP A 198 3.40 -21.33 -4.94
CA ASP A 198 2.06 -21.39 -4.33
C ASP A 198 2.14 -21.06 -2.83
N GLU A 199 3.20 -21.49 -2.13
CA GLU A 199 3.44 -21.18 -0.72
C GLU A 199 3.77 -19.69 -0.50
N GLU A 200 4.61 -19.10 -1.36
CA GLU A 200 4.92 -17.67 -1.31
C GLU A 200 3.66 -16.82 -1.58
N SER A 201 2.85 -17.24 -2.56
CA SER A 201 1.59 -16.58 -2.90
C SER A 201 0.58 -16.65 -1.75
N TYR A 202 0.44 -17.83 -1.13
CA TYR A 202 -0.41 -18.01 0.05
C TYR A 202 0.02 -17.10 1.19
N GLU A 203 1.32 -17.10 1.52
CA GLU A 203 1.84 -16.31 2.64
C GLU A 203 1.73 -14.80 2.41
N LEU A 204 1.94 -14.33 1.18
CA LEU A 204 1.70 -12.93 0.79
C LEU A 204 0.26 -12.51 1.08
N LEU A 205 -0.72 -13.26 0.55
CA LEU A 205 -2.14 -12.94 0.73
C LEU A 205 -2.53 -13.07 2.22
N ARG A 206 -2.03 -14.08 2.92
CA ARG A 206 -2.27 -14.27 4.36
C ARG A 206 -1.76 -13.08 5.17
N GLN A 207 -0.56 -12.56 4.86
CA GLN A 207 -0.01 -11.38 5.52
C GLN A 207 -0.80 -10.11 5.20
N ILE A 208 -1.29 -9.92 3.97
CA ILE A 208 -2.16 -8.77 3.66
C ILE A 208 -3.42 -8.78 4.53
N SER A 209 -4.11 -9.92 4.61
CA SER A 209 -5.30 -10.07 5.45
C SER A 209 -4.98 -9.86 6.93
N PHE A 210 -3.87 -10.41 7.39
CA PHE A 210 -3.37 -10.21 8.75
C PHE A 210 -3.13 -8.73 9.08
N ILE A 211 -2.40 -8.01 8.22
CA ILE A 211 -2.07 -6.60 8.40
C ILE A 211 -3.34 -5.76 8.48
N LEU A 212 -4.26 -5.94 7.53
CA LEU A 212 -5.53 -5.20 7.51
C LEU A 212 -6.36 -5.46 8.76
N THR A 213 -6.36 -6.71 9.25
CA THR A 213 -7.07 -7.08 10.47
C THR A 213 -6.42 -6.50 11.72
N CYS A 214 -5.09 -6.40 11.77
CA CYS A 214 -4.39 -5.73 12.87
C CYS A 214 -4.74 -4.23 12.99
N TYR A 215 -5.20 -3.60 11.90
CA TYR A 215 -5.67 -2.22 11.91
C TYR A 215 -7.19 -2.08 11.98
N TYR A 216 -7.96 -3.18 12.05
CA TYR A 216 -9.40 -3.07 12.24
C TYR A 216 -9.72 -2.64 13.69
N ASP A 217 -10.51 -1.57 13.84
CA ASP A 217 -10.97 -1.11 15.16
C ASP A 217 -12.40 -1.57 15.43
N PRO A 218 -12.62 -2.51 16.37
CA PRO A 218 -13.95 -3.03 16.67
C PRO A 218 -14.87 -2.03 17.40
N ASN A 219 -14.36 -0.91 17.92
CA ASN A 219 -15.20 0.07 18.63
C ASN A 219 -15.76 1.16 17.70
N SER A 220 -14.97 1.58 16.71
CA SER A 220 -15.39 2.55 15.70
C SER A 220 -15.80 1.89 14.37
N PHE A 221 -15.58 0.58 14.25
CA PHE A 221 -15.72 -0.22 13.03
C PHE A 221 -14.81 0.25 11.88
N CYS A 222 -13.88 1.16 12.16
CA CYS A 222 -12.97 1.70 11.17
C CYS A 222 -12.06 0.60 10.64
N GLN A 223 -11.92 0.59 9.32
CA GLN A 223 -11.01 -0.27 8.58
C GLN A 223 -10.26 0.56 7.56
N ILE A 224 -9.10 0.07 7.14
CA ILE A 224 -8.39 0.64 5.99
C ILE A 224 -9.17 0.25 4.74
N TYR A 225 -9.71 1.25 4.06
CA TYR A 225 -10.53 1.08 2.86
C TYR A 225 -10.71 2.43 2.16
N PRO A 226 -10.73 2.51 0.82
CA PRO A 226 -10.47 1.42 -0.11
C PRO A 226 -8.98 1.07 -0.21
N TRP A 227 -8.69 -0.16 -0.64
CA TRP A 227 -7.35 -0.63 -1.01
C TRP A 227 -7.44 -1.57 -2.21
N HIS A 228 -6.39 -1.65 -3.02
CA HIS A 228 -6.36 -2.46 -4.24
C HIS A 228 -4.93 -2.93 -4.58
N HIS A 229 -4.75 -4.23 -4.87
CA HIS A 229 -3.44 -4.81 -5.23
C HIS A 229 -2.83 -4.14 -6.46
N GLY A 230 -3.61 -4.03 -7.55
CA GLY A 230 -3.26 -3.31 -8.79
C GLY A 230 -2.86 -1.84 -8.63
N ALA A 231 -3.18 -1.20 -7.50
CA ALA A 231 -2.71 0.15 -7.22
C ALA A 231 -1.32 0.21 -6.57
N GLY A 232 -0.80 -0.94 -6.12
CA GLY A 232 0.47 -1.04 -5.40
C GLY A 232 0.37 -0.62 -3.93
N ASP A 233 -0.82 -0.74 -3.31
CA ASP A 233 -1.00 -0.36 -1.90
C ASP A 233 -0.17 -1.26 -0.95
N PHE A 234 0.19 -2.48 -1.39
CA PHE A 234 1.06 -3.41 -0.69
C PHE A 234 2.33 -3.70 -1.49
N VAL A 235 3.47 -3.72 -0.80
CA VAL A 235 4.75 -4.17 -1.37
C VAL A 235 5.26 -5.38 -0.60
N VAL A 236 6.00 -6.24 -1.30
CA VAL A 236 6.46 -7.51 -0.76
C VAL A 236 7.96 -7.68 -0.92
N LYS A 237 8.59 -8.19 0.13
CA LYS A 237 9.96 -8.69 0.13
C LYS A 237 9.91 -10.20 0.21
N ALA A 238 10.51 -10.85 -0.78
CA ALA A 238 10.47 -12.30 -0.91
C ALA A 238 11.89 -12.86 -1.02
N LYS A 239 12.46 -13.35 0.09
CA LYS A 239 13.87 -13.75 0.20
C LYS A 239 14.01 -15.12 0.85
N ALA A 240 14.69 -16.05 0.18
CA ALA A 240 15.00 -17.38 0.72
C ALA A 240 13.77 -18.12 1.30
N GLY A 241 12.62 -18.02 0.61
CA GLY A 241 11.37 -18.64 1.03
C GLY A 241 10.63 -17.92 2.16
N THR A 242 11.11 -16.76 2.61
CA THR A 242 10.36 -15.90 3.54
C THR A 242 9.69 -14.75 2.79
N ILE A 243 8.45 -14.46 3.18
CA ILE A 243 7.66 -13.35 2.67
C ILE A 243 7.52 -12.30 3.79
N SER A 244 7.64 -11.03 3.43
CA SER A 244 7.34 -9.91 4.32
C SER A 244 6.57 -8.87 3.53
N VAL A 245 5.41 -8.47 4.04
CA VAL A 245 4.52 -7.51 3.41
C VAL A 245 4.52 -6.19 4.18
N LYS A 246 4.45 -5.08 3.45
CA LYS A 246 4.24 -3.74 3.98
C LYS A 246 3.06 -3.09 3.27
N LEU A 247 2.20 -2.43 4.04
CA LEU A 247 1.18 -1.52 3.53
C LEU A 247 1.83 -0.15 3.36
N VAL A 248 1.87 0.36 2.12
CA VAL A 248 2.58 1.61 1.78
C VAL A 248 1.64 2.78 1.51
N THR A 249 0.35 2.50 1.33
CA THR A 249 -0.68 3.51 1.08
C THR A 249 -1.90 3.25 1.95
N VAL A 250 -2.43 4.32 2.55
CA VAL A 250 -3.69 4.28 3.31
C VAL A 250 -4.57 5.42 2.82
N ARG A 251 -5.57 5.08 2.01
CA ARG A 251 -6.44 6.07 1.37
C ARG A 251 -7.42 6.68 2.35
N GLN A 252 -8.12 5.84 3.10
CA GLN A 252 -9.05 6.26 4.14
C GLN A 252 -9.07 5.22 5.27
N TYR A 253 -9.59 5.65 6.42
CA TYR A 253 -9.76 4.81 7.60
C TYR A 253 -11.11 5.13 8.22
N GLN A 254 -12.12 4.36 7.86
CA GLN A 254 -13.53 4.67 8.15
C GLN A 254 -14.36 3.39 8.24
N PRO A 255 -15.54 3.43 8.88
CA PRO A 255 -16.40 2.26 8.96
C PRO A 255 -17.06 1.95 7.62
N LEU A 256 -17.14 0.67 7.28
CA LEU A 256 -17.89 0.19 6.10
C LEU A 256 -19.40 0.19 6.38
N VAL A 257 -19.78 -0.20 7.60
CA VAL A 257 -21.16 -0.21 8.10
C VAL A 257 -21.28 0.77 9.26
N HIS A 258 -22.36 1.55 9.25
CA HIS A 258 -22.58 2.60 10.24
C HIS A 258 -23.67 2.14 11.23
N PHE A 259 -23.33 2.14 12.52
CA PHE A 259 -24.28 1.89 13.60
C PHE A 259 -24.37 3.12 14.50
N GLU A 260 -25.55 3.36 15.09
CA GLU A 260 -25.75 4.47 16.02
C GLU A 260 -25.03 4.24 17.36
N GLN A 261 -24.79 2.97 17.71
CA GLN A 261 -24.12 2.54 18.93
C GLN A 261 -23.07 1.47 18.62
N ALA A 262 -22.19 1.20 19.57
CA ALA A 262 -21.14 0.19 19.47
C ALA A 262 -21.38 -0.96 20.46
N GLU A 263 -22.60 -1.49 20.46
CA GLU A 263 -22.99 -2.63 21.29
C GLU A 263 -22.37 -3.93 20.74
N ALA A 264 -22.33 -4.98 21.56
CA ALA A 264 -21.75 -6.26 21.17
C ALA A 264 -22.30 -6.83 19.84
N PRO A 265 -23.62 -6.80 19.58
CA PRO A 265 -24.17 -7.24 18.29
C PRO A 265 -23.64 -6.43 17.10
N ASP A 266 -23.50 -5.11 17.25
CA ASP A 266 -23.01 -4.22 16.19
C ASP A 266 -21.56 -4.55 15.83
N ARG A 267 -20.71 -4.81 16.84
CA ARG A 267 -19.31 -5.21 16.64
C ARG A 267 -19.18 -6.53 15.89
N LEU A 268 -20.03 -7.49 16.24
CA LEU A 268 -20.08 -8.78 15.57
C LEU A 268 -20.46 -8.61 14.10
N VAL A 269 -21.54 -7.88 13.82
CA VAL A 269 -21.99 -7.62 12.45
C VAL A 269 -20.93 -6.87 11.65
N ALA A 270 -20.30 -5.84 12.23
CA ALA A 270 -19.23 -5.09 11.60
C ALA A 270 -18.01 -5.98 11.27
N ALA A 271 -17.64 -6.88 12.18
CA ALA A 271 -16.53 -7.81 11.96
C ALA A 271 -16.83 -8.83 10.86
N ILE A 272 -18.07 -9.30 10.77
CA ILE A 272 -18.53 -10.16 9.67
C ILE A 272 -18.42 -9.40 8.35
N HIS A 273 -18.94 -8.17 8.26
CA HIS A 273 -18.82 -7.36 7.03
C HIS A 273 -17.37 -7.07 6.66
N PHE A 274 -16.50 -6.83 7.64
CA PHE A 274 -15.07 -6.67 7.42
C PHE A 274 -14.43 -7.93 6.83
N LEU A 275 -14.67 -9.11 7.40
CA LEU A 275 -14.16 -10.38 6.86
C LEU A 275 -14.67 -10.64 5.44
N LEU A 276 -15.96 -10.42 5.19
CA LEU A 276 -16.57 -10.63 3.88
C LEU A 276 -15.94 -9.70 2.84
N ASN A 277 -15.85 -8.41 3.14
CA ASN A 277 -15.21 -7.44 2.26
C ASN A 277 -13.73 -7.80 2.01
N LEU A 278 -13.00 -8.17 3.06
CA LEU A 278 -11.59 -8.56 2.99
C LEU A 278 -11.37 -9.79 2.10
N SER A 279 -12.12 -10.87 2.34
CA SER A 279 -11.98 -12.14 1.62
C SER A 279 -12.37 -12.04 0.15
N LEU A 280 -13.25 -11.10 -0.20
CA LEU A 280 -13.60 -10.79 -1.59
C LEU A 280 -12.53 -9.92 -2.24
N ARG A 281 -12.17 -8.78 -1.63
CA ARG A 281 -11.20 -7.84 -2.22
C ARG A 281 -9.81 -8.44 -2.38
N ILE A 282 -9.42 -9.36 -1.50
CA ILE A 282 -8.11 -10.01 -1.61
C ILE A 282 -7.94 -10.78 -2.90
N ARG A 283 -9.05 -11.16 -3.56
CA ARG A 283 -9.02 -11.84 -4.85
C ARG A 283 -8.90 -10.91 -6.04
N LEU A 284 -9.16 -9.62 -5.85
CA LEU A 284 -9.20 -8.64 -6.93
C LEU A 284 -7.81 -8.09 -7.21
N ASP A 285 -7.41 -8.16 -8.47
CA ASP A 285 -6.22 -7.49 -8.97
C ASP A 285 -6.44 -7.06 -10.43
N ARG A 286 -5.42 -6.48 -11.06
CA ARG A 286 -5.38 -6.24 -12.50
C ARG A 286 -4.23 -7.02 -13.12
N LEU A 287 -4.49 -7.58 -14.30
CA LEU A 287 -3.45 -8.27 -15.05
C LEU A 287 -2.29 -7.32 -15.33
N ASP A 288 -1.09 -7.71 -14.90
CA ASP A 288 0.12 -6.90 -15.03
C ASP A 288 -0.04 -5.49 -14.42
N GLY A 289 -0.85 -5.38 -13.36
CA GLY A 289 -1.07 -4.16 -12.55
C GLY A 289 -2.02 -3.12 -13.16
N VAL A 290 -2.16 -3.07 -14.48
CA VAL A 290 -2.97 -2.05 -15.17
C VAL A 290 -3.95 -2.60 -16.20
N GLY A 291 -3.90 -3.90 -16.50
CA GLY A 291 -4.74 -4.57 -17.49
C GLY A 291 -6.16 -4.86 -16.99
N GLU A 292 -6.78 -5.85 -17.61
CA GLU A 292 -8.14 -6.28 -17.28
C GLU A 292 -8.26 -6.75 -15.81
N PRO A 293 -9.44 -6.58 -15.18
CA PRO A 293 -9.70 -7.14 -13.86
C PRO A 293 -9.41 -8.64 -13.81
N ALA A 294 -8.74 -9.04 -12.75
CA ALA A 294 -8.24 -10.37 -12.54
C ALA A 294 -8.76 -10.93 -11.20
N TRP A 295 -8.92 -12.25 -11.14
CA TRP A 295 -9.51 -12.95 -10.00
C TRP A 295 -8.57 -14.06 -9.52
N LEU A 296 -8.03 -13.91 -8.31
CA LEU A 296 -7.23 -14.96 -7.69
C LEU A 296 -8.10 -16.18 -7.34
N GLY A 297 -7.50 -17.37 -7.46
CA GLY A 297 -8.12 -18.64 -7.13
C GLY A 297 -8.35 -18.84 -5.63
N ASP A 298 -8.78 -20.05 -5.28
CA ASP A 298 -9.39 -20.34 -3.97
C ASP A 298 -8.42 -20.29 -2.80
N VAL A 299 -7.14 -20.53 -3.09
CA VAL A 299 -6.00 -20.28 -2.19
C VAL A 299 -6.04 -18.90 -1.54
N ALA A 300 -6.53 -17.88 -2.25
CA ALA A 300 -6.65 -16.52 -1.71
C ALA A 300 -7.68 -16.41 -0.56
N VAL A 301 -8.76 -17.20 -0.58
CA VAL A 301 -9.78 -17.19 0.48
C VAL A 301 -9.28 -17.91 1.71
N HIS A 302 -8.64 -19.07 1.53
CA HIS A 302 -7.97 -19.76 2.62
C HIS A 302 -6.95 -18.85 3.31
N ALA A 303 -6.10 -18.18 2.52
CA ALA A 303 -5.12 -17.23 3.02
C ALA A 303 -5.79 -16.05 3.75
N ALA A 304 -6.90 -15.53 3.22
CA ALA A 304 -7.62 -14.43 3.84
C ALA A 304 -8.26 -14.81 5.19
N VAL A 305 -8.88 -15.99 5.27
CA VAL A 305 -9.48 -16.49 6.52
C VAL A 305 -8.39 -16.74 7.56
N GLU A 306 -7.28 -17.38 7.18
CA GLU A 306 -6.16 -17.61 8.10
C GLU A 306 -5.54 -16.29 8.58
N GLY A 307 -5.32 -15.34 7.65
CA GLY A 307 -4.80 -14.01 7.96
C GLY A 307 -5.70 -13.24 8.92
N PHE A 308 -7.01 -13.27 8.69
CA PHE A 308 -8.01 -12.61 9.52
C PHE A 308 -7.97 -13.13 10.96
N PHE A 309 -8.13 -14.44 11.16
CA PHE A 309 -8.14 -15.00 12.51
C PHE A 309 -6.78 -14.85 13.21
N SER A 310 -5.68 -14.96 12.47
CA SER A 310 -4.35 -14.66 13.02
C SER A 310 -4.22 -13.20 13.44
N GLY A 311 -4.77 -12.28 12.66
CA GLY A 311 -4.76 -10.85 12.92
C GLY A 311 -5.58 -10.49 14.15
N LEU A 312 -6.76 -11.09 14.33
CA LEU A 312 -7.56 -10.95 15.55
C LEU A 312 -6.81 -11.47 16.79
N GLY A 313 -6.13 -12.62 16.66
CA GLY A 313 -5.31 -13.21 17.73
C GLY A 313 -4.12 -12.31 18.11
N ALA A 314 -3.52 -11.61 17.15
CA ALA A 314 -2.46 -10.64 17.42
C ALA A 314 -3.01 -9.32 18.00
N ALA A 315 -4.09 -8.79 17.41
CA ALA A 315 -4.70 -7.52 17.82
C ALA A 315 -5.22 -7.58 19.25
N SER A 316 -5.83 -8.69 19.67
CA SER A 316 -6.32 -8.89 21.06
C SER A 316 -5.20 -8.88 22.12
N LYS A 317 -3.95 -9.16 21.73
CA LYS A 317 -2.78 -9.07 22.62
C LYS A 317 -2.26 -7.63 22.74
N ILE A 318 -2.44 -6.83 21.70
CA ILE A 318 -1.95 -5.44 21.62
C ILE A 318 -3.00 -4.48 22.18
N ASN A 319 -4.27 -4.74 21.88
CA ASN A 319 -5.43 -3.95 22.23
C ASN A 319 -6.33 -4.78 23.14
N SER A 320 -6.61 -4.31 24.36
CA SER A 320 -7.47 -5.00 25.35
C SER A 320 -8.96 -5.10 24.96
N PHE A 321 -9.28 -4.98 23.67
CA PHE A 321 -10.64 -4.92 23.15
C PHE A 321 -10.96 -6.18 22.38
N SER A 322 -12.13 -6.76 22.65
CA SER A 322 -12.63 -7.96 21.97
C SER A 322 -13.99 -7.67 21.36
N ILE A 323 -14.22 -8.18 20.15
CA ILE A 323 -15.52 -8.21 19.48
C ILE A 323 -16.41 -9.20 20.25
N VAL A 324 -15.94 -10.45 20.29
CA VAL A 324 -16.34 -11.63 21.05
C VAL A 324 -15.11 -12.56 21.10
N PRO A 325 -15.05 -13.60 21.95
CA PRO A 325 -14.03 -14.64 21.83
C PRO A 325 -13.90 -15.15 20.38
N ILE A 326 -12.66 -15.37 19.92
CA ILE A 326 -12.39 -15.72 18.51
C ILE A 326 -13.09 -17.03 18.11
N GLU A 327 -13.15 -17.97 19.05
CA GLU A 327 -13.86 -19.25 18.91
C GLU A 327 -15.36 -19.02 18.69
N GLU A 328 -15.97 -18.10 19.43
CA GLU A 328 -17.39 -17.76 19.31
C GLU A 328 -17.68 -17.12 17.95
N LEU A 329 -16.82 -16.20 17.48
CA LEU A 329 -16.94 -15.62 16.14
C LEU A 329 -16.89 -16.69 15.04
N LEU A 330 -15.96 -17.65 15.14
CA LEU A 330 -15.85 -18.74 14.17
C LEU A 330 -17.09 -19.63 14.17
N GLU A 331 -17.62 -19.99 15.34
CA GLU A 331 -18.84 -20.81 15.42
C GLU A 331 -20.07 -20.07 14.84
N ILE A 332 -20.16 -18.75 15.05
CA ILE A 332 -21.21 -17.93 14.41
C ILE A 332 -21.04 -17.94 12.89
N LEU A 333 -19.84 -17.69 12.38
CA LEU A 333 -19.55 -17.71 10.94
C LEU A 333 -19.85 -19.09 10.30
N ARG A 334 -19.64 -20.17 11.04
CA ARG A 334 -19.98 -21.55 10.62
C ARG A 334 -21.46 -21.86 10.67
N SER A 335 -22.24 -21.11 11.44
CA SER A 335 -23.68 -21.31 11.53
C SER A 335 -24.42 -20.84 10.28
N PHE A 336 -23.81 -19.95 9.49
CA PHE A 336 -24.39 -19.45 8.26
C PHE A 336 -24.39 -20.50 7.15
N ASP A 337 -25.50 -20.59 6.41
CA ASP A 337 -25.54 -21.30 5.14
C ASP A 337 -24.98 -20.44 3.99
N VAL A 338 -24.69 -21.06 2.84
CA VAL A 338 -24.12 -20.37 1.68
C VAL A 338 -25.01 -19.22 1.18
N ARG A 339 -26.34 -19.34 1.31
CA ARG A 339 -27.28 -18.30 0.89
C ARG A 339 -27.21 -17.11 1.83
N GLU A 340 -27.15 -17.34 3.13
CA GLU A 340 -26.96 -16.26 4.11
C GLU A 340 -25.66 -15.49 3.86
N VAL A 341 -24.56 -16.20 3.54
CA VAL A 341 -23.30 -15.55 3.14
C VAL A 341 -23.47 -14.72 1.86
N CYS A 342 -24.14 -15.28 0.84
CA CYS A 342 -24.47 -14.54 -0.40
C CYS A 342 -25.30 -13.29 -0.13
N ASP A 343 -26.37 -13.40 0.67
CA ASP A 343 -27.29 -12.30 0.97
C ASP A 343 -26.56 -11.13 1.65
N ILE A 344 -25.61 -11.43 2.55
CA ILE A 344 -24.77 -10.40 3.17
C ILE A 344 -23.88 -9.73 2.12
N TYR A 345 -23.26 -10.47 1.20
CA TYR A 345 -22.50 -9.86 0.10
C TYR A 345 -23.35 -9.01 -0.83
N GLU A 346 -24.60 -9.40 -1.08
CA GLU A 346 -25.51 -8.58 -1.89
C GLU A 346 -25.72 -7.19 -1.30
N SER A 347 -25.72 -7.06 0.03
CA SER A 347 -25.76 -5.77 0.72
C SER A 347 -24.52 -4.90 0.46
N LEU A 348 -23.38 -5.50 0.12
CA LEU A 348 -22.12 -4.82 -0.17
C LEU A 348 -21.97 -4.40 -1.64
N LEU A 349 -22.80 -4.92 -2.55
CA LEU A 349 -22.65 -4.72 -4.00
C LEU A 349 -22.72 -3.25 -4.44
N ALA A 350 -23.50 -2.43 -3.73
CA ALA A 350 -23.61 -1.01 -4.03
C ALA A 350 -22.26 -0.29 -3.88
N PHE A 351 -21.48 -0.61 -2.83
CA PHE A 351 -20.16 -0.02 -2.62
C PHE A 351 -19.20 -0.37 -3.76
N TYR A 352 -19.21 -1.62 -4.23
CA TYR A 352 -18.36 -2.03 -5.34
C TYR A 352 -18.74 -1.37 -6.67
N ALA A 353 -20.04 -1.15 -6.90
CA ALA A 353 -20.52 -0.49 -8.11
C ALA A 353 -20.07 0.98 -8.19
N ASP A 354 -20.03 1.67 -7.05
CA ASP A 354 -19.62 3.08 -6.99
C ASP A 354 -18.10 3.27 -7.15
N GLU A 355 -17.29 2.24 -6.84
CA GLU A 355 -15.82 2.30 -6.93
C GLU A 355 -15.27 2.07 -8.34
N ASP A 356 -15.48 0.87 -8.89
CA ASP A 356 -14.97 0.50 -10.23
C ASP A 356 -15.94 -0.45 -10.92
N GLN A 357 -16.49 0.02 -12.04
CA GLN A 357 -17.47 -0.73 -12.83
C GLN A 357 -16.92 -2.01 -13.48
N HIS A 358 -15.61 -2.10 -13.73
CA HIS A 358 -14.98 -3.30 -14.26
C HIS A 358 -14.85 -4.36 -13.17
N ASP A 359 -14.39 -3.98 -11.99
CA ASP A 359 -14.29 -4.87 -10.83
C ASP A 359 -15.69 -5.32 -10.40
N PHE A 360 -16.66 -4.42 -10.33
CA PHE A 360 -18.05 -4.73 -10.01
C PHE A 360 -18.63 -5.82 -10.92
N ARG A 361 -18.39 -5.74 -12.24
CA ARG A 361 -18.84 -6.77 -13.18
C ARG A 361 -18.20 -8.13 -12.92
N LEU A 362 -16.90 -8.14 -12.58
CA LEU A 362 -16.17 -9.36 -12.24
C LEU A 362 -16.70 -9.96 -10.93
N ILE A 363 -16.88 -9.13 -9.89
CA ILE A 363 -17.44 -9.52 -8.59
C ILE A 363 -18.81 -10.15 -8.79
N LYS A 364 -19.73 -9.48 -9.50
CA LYS A 364 -21.08 -10.00 -9.74
C LYS A 364 -21.06 -11.37 -10.44
N LYS A 365 -20.14 -11.58 -11.37
CA LYS A 365 -19.96 -12.85 -12.07
C LYS A 365 -19.42 -13.96 -11.15
N LYS A 366 -18.63 -13.61 -10.14
CA LYS A 366 -17.91 -14.54 -9.27
C LYS A 366 -18.52 -14.72 -7.88
N LEU A 367 -19.54 -13.94 -7.54
CA LEU A 367 -20.03 -13.83 -6.17
C LEU A 367 -20.54 -15.17 -5.60
N ALA A 368 -21.34 -15.91 -6.36
CA ALA A 368 -21.88 -17.19 -5.90
C ALA A 368 -20.77 -18.23 -5.64
N ASP A 369 -19.81 -18.34 -6.56
CA ASP A 369 -18.65 -19.23 -6.41
C ASP A 369 -17.82 -18.79 -5.19
N HIS A 370 -17.62 -17.48 -5.01
CA HIS A 370 -16.86 -16.92 -3.89
C HIS A 370 -17.50 -17.21 -2.54
N ALA A 371 -18.82 -17.01 -2.41
CA ALA A 371 -19.54 -17.27 -1.17
C ALA A 371 -19.51 -18.75 -0.79
N ALA A 372 -19.66 -19.65 -1.77
CA ALA A 372 -19.52 -21.09 -1.55
C ALA A 372 -18.11 -21.45 -1.04
N GLU A 373 -17.08 -20.89 -1.66
CA GLU A 373 -15.68 -21.13 -1.27
C GLU A 373 -15.36 -20.56 0.12
N LEU A 374 -15.84 -19.35 0.44
CA LEU A 374 -15.67 -18.77 1.78
C LEU A 374 -16.37 -19.63 2.83
N HIS A 375 -17.60 -20.05 2.57
CA HIS A 375 -18.33 -20.93 3.46
C HIS A 375 -17.58 -22.24 3.68
N GLU A 376 -17.16 -22.95 2.62
CA GLU A 376 -16.37 -24.19 2.73
C GLU A 376 -15.07 -23.97 3.51
N THR A 377 -14.36 -22.87 3.24
CA THR A 377 -13.16 -22.49 3.97
C THR A 377 -13.43 -22.33 5.46
N LEU A 378 -14.50 -21.62 5.84
CA LEU A 378 -14.86 -21.40 7.25
C LEU A 378 -15.27 -22.70 7.95
N GLN A 379 -16.00 -23.58 7.28
CA GLN A 379 -16.35 -24.90 7.83
C GLN A 379 -15.08 -25.71 8.16
N ASN A 380 -14.12 -25.72 7.24
CA ASN A 380 -12.90 -26.51 7.38
C ASN A 380 -11.78 -25.82 8.19
N TYR A 381 -11.93 -24.53 8.52
CA TYR A 381 -10.86 -23.77 9.18
C TYR A 381 -10.66 -24.20 10.64
N THR A 382 -9.41 -24.41 11.04
CA THR A 382 -9.08 -24.74 12.44
C THR A 382 -8.24 -23.62 13.03
N LEU A 383 -8.69 -23.07 14.17
CA LEU A 383 -7.94 -22.06 14.90
C LEU A 383 -6.59 -22.63 15.34
N LYS A 384 -5.52 -21.93 14.99
CA LYS A 384 -4.18 -22.20 15.51
C LYS A 384 -4.12 -21.65 16.93
N LYS A 385 -3.50 -22.38 17.87
CA LYS A 385 -3.25 -21.85 19.22
C LYS A 385 -2.23 -20.72 19.11
N PHE A 386 -2.61 -19.52 19.57
CA PHE A 386 -1.80 -18.30 19.50
C PHE A 386 -0.96 -18.05 20.74
#